data_AF-B4SFY9-F1
#
_entry.id   AF-B4SFY9-F1
#
_cell.length_a   1.000
_cell.length_b   1.000
_cell.length_c   1.000
_cell.angle_alpha   90.00
_cell.angle_beta   90.00
_cell.angle_gamma   90.00
#
_symmetry.space_group_name_H-M   'P 1'
#
loop_
_entity.id
_entity.type
_entity.pdbx_description
1 polymer ?
#
loop_
_entity_poly.entity_id
_entity_poly.type
_entity_poly.pdbx_seq_one_letter_code
_entity_poly.pdbx_strand_id
1 'polypeptide(L)'
;MEVTIKEIDVPQFDPSSEGIVILPHNYQADEKHVYHSTIISFYKYSRYKLDIKYLTEPELLVEQRSGDWFGPLLFISSSALSHNPELISITCGVIANYVTDFFKGKERPNIRLKVIHKETKTSKLTEISYEGGIEGLYKLQESINKIASKSIDNE
;
A
#
# COMPACT_ATOMS: atom_id res chain seq x y z
N MET A 1 37.96 4.74 -19.95
CA MET A 1 37.35 3.59 -19.26
C MET A 1 37.68 3.77 -17.80
N GLU A 2 36.78 4.38 -17.03
CA GLU A 2 37.03 4.69 -15.62
C GLU A 2 36.52 3.51 -14.79
N VAL A 3 37.44 2.87 -14.07
CA VAL A 3 37.11 1.83 -13.10
C VAL A 3 36.94 2.53 -11.76
N THR A 4 35.69 2.78 -11.37
CA THR A 4 35.36 3.36 -10.07
C THR A 4 35.34 2.25 -9.03
N ILE A 5 36.43 2.11 -8.28
CA ILE A 5 36.51 1.20 -7.13
C ILE A 5 35.87 1.93 -5.95
N LYS A 6 34.72 1.43 -5.47
CA LYS A 6 34.08 1.89 -4.24
C LYS A 6 34.31 0.86 -3.15
N GLU A 7 34.98 1.26 -2.08
CA GLU A 7 35.08 0.47 -0.86
C GLU A 7 33.77 0.63 -0.09
N ILE A 8 33.07 -0.47 0.16
CA ILE A 8 31.83 -0.50 0.94
C ILE A 8 32.24 -0.93 2.35
N ASP A 9 32.17 0.00 3.30
CA ASP A 9 32.33 -0.31 4.71
C ASP A 9 31.06 -1.02 5.19
N VAL A 10 31.16 -2.33 5.44
CA VAL A 10 30.06 -3.12 5.99
C VAL A 10 30.37 -3.36 7.48
N PRO A 11 29.90 -2.52 8.41
CA PRO A 11 30.33 -2.51 9.81
C PRO A 11 29.97 -3.79 10.61
N GLN A 12 29.24 -4.74 10.02
CA GLN A 12 28.79 -5.97 10.67
C GLN A 12 29.09 -7.26 9.88
N PHE A 13 29.79 -7.17 8.76
CA PHE A 13 30.03 -8.34 7.93
C PHE A 13 31.46 -8.84 8.10
N ASP A 14 31.58 -10.11 8.50
CA ASP A 14 32.84 -10.84 8.44
C ASP A 14 32.98 -11.44 7.03
N PRO A 15 33.85 -10.86 6.17
CA PRO A 15 34.07 -11.34 4.81
C PRO A 15 34.66 -12.76 4.75
N SER A 16 35.06 -13.32 5.89
CA SER A 16 35.56 -14.70 6.00
C SER A 16 34.48 -15.74 6.34
N SER A 17 33.21 -15.33 6.46
CA SER A 17 32.12 -16.28 6.73
C SER A 17 31.74 -17.09 5.49
N GLU A 18 31.80 -18.43 5.59
CA GLU A 18 31.39 -19.39 4.53
C GLU A 18 29.86 -19.45 4.30
N GLY A 19 29.11 -18.44 4.75
CA GLY A 19 27.65 -18.39 4.74
C GLY A 19 27.05 -17.68 3.52
N ILE A 20 25.73 -17.81 3.38
CA ILE A 20 24.95 -17.08 2.36
C ILE A 20 24.53 -15.73 2.94
N VAL A 21 24.72 -14.65 2.17
CA VAL A 21 24.32 -13.30 2.56
C VAL A 21 23.13 -12.84 1.75
N ILE A 22 22.13 -12.33 2.44
CA ILE A 22 20.99 -11.64 1.86
C ILE A 22 21.36 -10.18 1.68
N LEU A 23 21.35 -9.73 0.42
CA LEU A 23 21.61 -8.34 0.06
C LEU A 23 20.31 -7.52 0.01
N PRO A 24 20.37 -6.24 0.41
CA PRO A 24 19.26 -5.32 0.23
C PRO A 24 19.06 -4.99 -1.26
N HIS A 25 17.86 -4.57 -1.62
CA HIS A 25 17.50 -4.17 -2.98
C HIS A 25 18.38 -3.02 -3.49
N ASN A 26 18.75 -2.11 -2.59
CA ASN A 26 19.64 -0.98 -2.82
C ASN A 26 21.04 -1.20 -2.22
N TYR A 27 21.67 -2.36 -2.44
CA TYR A 27 23.01 -2.69 -1.92
C TYR A 27 24.15 -1.73 -2.32
N GLN A 28 23.92 -0.88 -3.33
CA GLN A 28 24.87 0.14 -3.77
C GLN A 28 24.68 1.50 -3.07
N ALA A 29 23.63 1.64 -2.26
CA ALA A 29 23.38 2.86 -1.51
C ALA A 29 24.23 2.89 -0.24
N ASP A 30 24.76 4.07 0.09
CA ASP A 30 25.64 4.24 1.25
C ASP A 30 24.87 4.20 2.59
N GLU A 31 23.56 4.47 2.57
CA GLU A 31 22.70 4.48 3.76
C GLU A 31 21.28 3.97 3.46
N LYS A 32 20.57 3.54 4.51
CA LYS A 32 19.16 3.08 4.51
C LYS A 32 18.94 1.89 3.56
N HIS A 33 19.49 0.76 3.94
CA HIS A 33 19.24 -0.51 3.25
C HIS A 33 17.76 -0.91 3.31
N VAL A 34 17.19 -1.20 2.14
CA VAL A 34 15.80 -1.57 1.93
C VAL A 34 15.77 -2.98 1.40
N TYR A 35 14.98 -3.85 2.04
CA TYR A 35 14.81 -5.22 1.63
C TYR A 35 13.43 -5.45 1.00
N HIS A 36 13.31 -6.45 0.14
CA HIS A 36 12.01 -6.86 -0.35
C HIS A 36 11.21 -7.55 0.76
N SER A 37 9.91 -7.28 0.89
CA SER A 37 9.07 -7.81 1.98
C SER A 37 9.07 -9.35 2.08
N THR A 38 9.20 -10.04 0.95
CA THR A 38 9.26 -11.53 0.90
C THR A 38 10.52 -12.11 1.53
N ILE A 39 11.56 -11.31 1.76
CA ILE A 39 12.84 -11.79 2.27
C ILE A 39 12.73 -12.32 3.71
N ILE A 40 11.79 -11.79 4.49
CA ILE A 40 11.57 -12.22 5.87
C ILE A 40 11.09 -13.67 5.89
N SER A 41 10.14 -14.00 4.99
CA SER A 41 9.62 -15.37 4.86
C SER A 41 10.70 -16.31 4.35
N PHE A 42 11.49 -15.87 3.36
CA PHE A 42 12.61 -16.64 2.85
C PHE A 42 13.66 -16.94 3.93
N TYR A 43 14.06 -15.94 4.71
CA TYR A 43 15.03 -16.08 5.80
C TYR A 43 14.53 -17.03 6.90
N LYS A 44 13.28 -16.85 7.35
CA LYS A 44 12.66 -17.71 8.38
C LYS A 44 12.67 -19.18 7.99
N TYR A 45 12.47 -19.48 6.72
CA TYR A 45 12.53 -20.85 6.20
C TYR A 45 13.98 -21.33 6.04
N SER A 46 14.84 -20.52 5.41
CA SER A 46 16.17 -20.92 4.97
C SER A 46 17.18 -21.05 6.11
N ARG A 47 17.04 -20.27 7.19
CA ARG A 47 17.93 -20.30 8.36
C ARG A 47 18.02 -21.66 9.07
N TYR A 48 17.05 -22.56 8.85
CA TYR A 48 17.09 -23.91 9.40
C TYR A 48 17.87 -24.90 8.53
N LYS A 49 18.18 -24.53 7.28
CA LYS A 49 18.81 -25.40 6.28
C LYS A 49 20.17 -24.88 5.81
N LEU A 50 20.40 -23.57 5.94
CA LEU A 50 21.56 -22.86 5.44
C LEU A 50 22.02 -21.87 6.51
N ASP A 51 23.33 -21.68 6.65
CA ASP A 51 23.88 -20.54 7.38
C ASP A 51 23.68 -19.30 6.50
N ILE A 52 22.60 -18.57 6.80
CA ILE A 52 22.18 -17.40 6.04
C ILE A 52 22.05 -16.20 6.98
N LYS A 53 22.55 -15.04 6.55
CA LYS A 53 22.52 -13.80 7.33
C LYS A 53 22.15 -12.61 6.44
N TYR A 54 21.66 -11.54 7.06
CA TYR A 54 21.46 -10.27 6.37
C TYR A 54 22.76 -9.47 6.32
N LEU A 55 22.95 -8.66 5.27
CA LEU A 55 24.03 -7.67 5.21
C LEU A 55 23.87 -6.60 6.31
N THR A 56 22.63 -6.27 6.64
CA THR A 56 22.22 -5.32 7.69
C THR A 56 20.81 -5.70 8.12
N GLU A 57 20.45 -5.52 9.39
CA GLU A 57 19.10 -5.81 9.86
C GLU A 57 18.03 -5.10 9.00
N PRO A 58 16.96 -5.80 8.57
CA PRO A 58 15.96 -5.25 7.67
C PRO A 58 15.02 -4.28 8.41
N GLU A 59 15.38 -3.01 8.46
CA GLU A 59 14.54 -1.94 9.05
C GLU A 59 13.43 -1.47 8.10
N LEU A 60 13.71 -1.46 6.79
CA LEU A 60 12.78 -1.00 5.75
C LEU A 60 12.46 -2.12 4.77
N LEU A 61 11.16 -2.30 4.53
CA LEU A 61 10.65 -3.29 3.59
C LEU A 61 9.91 -2.60 2.45
N VAL A 62 10.24 -3.00 1.22
CA VAL A 62 9.49 -2.62 0.03
C VAL A 62 8.69 -3.83 -0.46
N GLU A 63 7.43 -3.58 -0.76
CA GLU A 63 6.55 -4.54 -1.38
C GLU A 63 6.36 -4.13 -2.84
N GLN A 64 6.87 -4.92 -3.78
CA GLN A 64 6.49 -4.75 -5.19
C GLN A 64 5.17 -5.47 -5.43
N ARG A 65 4.06 -4.78 -5.15
CA ARG A 65 2.77 -5.20 -5.69
C ARG A 65 2.77 -4.81 -7.17
N SER A 66 2.67 -5.80 -8.05
CA SER A 66 2.31 -5.51 -9.43
C SER A 66 0.99 -4.74 -9.41
N GLY A 67 0.91 -3.66 -10.19
CA GLY A 67 -0.33 -2.90 -10.39
C GLY A 67 -1.32 -3.67 -11.28
N ASP A 68 -1.46 -4.98 -11.05
CA ASP A 68 -2.25 -5.84 -11.90
C ASP A 68 -3.73 -5.52 -11.70
N TRP A 69 -4.37 -5.05 -12.77
CA TRP A 69 -5.81 -4.86 -12.80
C TRP A 69 -6.47 -6.12 -13.36
N PHE A 70 -7.22 -6.81 -12.52
CA PHE A 70 -8.06 -7.94 -12.93
C PHE A 70 -9.43 -7.40 -13.36
N GLY A 71 -9.61 -7.27 -14.67
CA GLY A 71 -10.88 -6.89 -15.29
C GLY A 71 -11.94 -8.01 -15.25
N PRO A 72 -13.18 -7.72 -15.68
CA PRO A 72 -14.24 -8.71 -15.77
C PRO A 72 -13.89 -9.82 -16.77
N LEU A 73 -14.02 -11.08 -16.35
CA LEU A 73 -13.86 -12.25 -17.20
C LEU A 73 -15.18 -12.54 -17.93
N LEU A 74 -15.13 -12.63 -19.27
CA LEU A 74 -16.31 -12.89 -20.10
C LEU A 74 -16.10 -14.16 -20.91
N PHE A 75 -17.08 -15.06 -20.86
CA PHE A 75 -17.11 -16.26 -21.66
C PHE A 75 -18.09 -16.09 -22.82
N ILE A 76 -17.62 -16.30 -24.05
CA ILE A 76 -18.44 -16.28 -25.25
C ILE A 76 -18.34 -17.65 -25.92
N SER A 77 -19.46 -18.36 -25.99
CA SER A 77 -19.50 -19.67 -26.65
C SER A 77 -19.40 -19.52 -28.17
N SER A 78 -18.77 -20.50 -28.82
CA SER A 78 -18.70 -20.55 -30.29
C SER A 78 -20.09 -20.52 -30.94
N SER A 79 -21.06 -21.22 -30.34
CA SER A 79 -22.45 -21.22 -30.79
C SER A 79 -23.05 -19.80 -30.76
N ALA A 80 -22.86 -19.05 -29.67
CA ALA A 80 -23.37 -17.68 -29.58
C ALA A 80 -22.74 -16.76 -30.65
N LEU A 81 -21.44 -16.92 -30.90
CA LEU A 81 -20.71 -16.15 -31.91
C LEU A 81 -21.17 -16.46 -33.34
N SER A 82 -21.41 -17.73 -33.65
CA SER A 82 -21.87 -18.15 -34.98
C SER A 82 -23.30 -17.70 -35.27
N HIS A 83 -24.18 -17.66 -34.26
CA HIS A 83 -25.56 -17.21 -34.43
C HIS A 83 -25.69 -15.69 -34.46
N ASN A 84 -24.83 -14.96 -33.75
CA ASN A 84 -24.84 -13.51 -33.73
C ASN A 84 -23.41 -12.95 -33.74
N PRO A 85 -22.85 -12.65 -34.92
CA PRO A 85 -21.52 -12.06 -35.05
C PRO A 85 -21.39 -10.67 -34.37
N GLU A 86 -22.49 -9.93 -34.23
CA GLU A 86 -22.47 -8.59 -33.58
C GLU A 86 -22.30 -8.67 -32.06
N LEU A 87 -22.44 -9.86 -31.47
CA LEU A 87 -22.34 -10.08 -30.04
C LEU A 87 -20.97 -9.64 -29.48
N ILE A 88 -19.90 -9.74 -30.28
CA ILE A 88 -18.58 -9.20 -29.92
C ILE A 88 -18.61 -7.68 -29.81
N SER A 89 -19.19 -7.00 -30.79
CA SER A 89 -19.29 -5.54 -30.82
C SER A 89 -20.07 -5.00 -29.62
N ILE A 90 -21.23 -5.62 -29.33
CA ILE A 90 -22.06 -5.28 -28.17
C ILE A 90 -21.28 -5.48 -26.88
N THR A 91 -20.61 -6.63 -26.73
CA THR A 91 -19.82 -6.95 -25.54
C THR A 91 -18.69 -5.95 -25.33
N CYS A 92 -17.93 -5.65 -26.38
CA CYS A 92 -16.87 -4.63 -26.35
C CYS A 92 -17.44 -3.24 -26.01
N GLY A 93 -18.62 -2.88 -26.53
CA GLY A 93 -19.30 -1.63 -26.20
C GLY A 93 -19.66 -1.51 -24.73
N VAL A 94 -20.20 -2.59 -24.13
CA VAL A 94 -20.51 -2.64 -22.69
C VAL A 94 -19.23 -2.51 -21.85
N ILE A 95 -18.15 -3.23 -22.21
CA ILE A 95 -16.86 -3.11 -21.52
C ILE A 95 -16.31 -1.68 -21.63
N ALA A 96 -16.32 -1.11 -22.84
CA ALA A 96 -15.82 0.24 -23.08
C ALA A 96 -16.57 1.27 -22.24
N ASN A 97 -17.91 1.17 -22.16
CA ASN A 97 -18.72 2.03 -21.31
C ASN A 97 -18.39 1.83 -19.82
N TYR A 98 -18.30 0.59 -19.35
CA TYR A 98 -17.93 0.28 -17.97
C TYR A 98 -16.55 0.86 -17.60
N VAL A 99 -15.53 0.59 -18.42
CA VAL A 99 -14.16 1.08 -18.21
C VAL A 99 -14.15 2.60 -18.21
N THR A 100 -14.84 3.22 -19.16
CA THR A 100 -14.95 4.67 -19.24
C THR A 100 -15.59 5.25 -17.98
N ASP A 101 -16.70 4.68 -17.50
CA ASP A 101 -17.38 5.15 -16.29
C ASP A 101 -16.59 4.86 -15.02
N PHE A 102 -15.84 3.76 -14.99
CA PHE A 102 -14.93 3.44 -13.89
C PHE A 102 -13.80 4.49 -13.79
N PHE A 103 -13.22 4.91 -14.91
CA PHE A 103 -12.10 5.86 -14.93
C PHE A 103 -12.50 7.34 -14.94
N LYS A 104 -13.73 7.70 -15.32
CA LYS A 104 -14.23 9.09 -15.26
C LYS A 104 -14.17 9.71 -13.86
N GLY A 105 -14.00 8.91 -12.81
CA GLY A 105 -14.01 9.37 -11.44
C GLY A 105 -15.42 9.77 -10.98
N LYS A 106 -15.59 9.99 -9.67
CA LYS A 106 -16.86 10.51 -9.14
C LYS A 106 -16.78 12.02 -9.05
N GLU A 107 -17.68 12.73 -9.74
CA GLU A 107 -17.81 14.20 -9.59
C GLU A 107 -18.04 14.63 -8.14
N ARG A 108 -18.70 13.76 -7.36
CA ARG A 108 -18.95 13.95 -5.92
C ARG A 108 -18.23 12.84 -5.14
N PRO A 109 -16.99 13.08 -4.67
CA PRO A 109 -16.28 12.09 -3.88
C PRO A 109 -16.98 11.89 -2.52
N ASN A 110 -17.05 10.64 -2.08
CA ASN A 110 -17.47 10.32 -0.71
C ASN A 110 -16.26 10.45 0.20
N ILE A 111 -16.31 11.41 1.12
CA ILE A 111 -15.23 11.75 2.04
C ILE A 111 -15.40 10.93 3.31
N ARG A 112 -14.34 10.24 3.72
CA ARG A 112 -14.27 9.52 5.01
C ARG A 112 -13.20 10.15 5.89
N LEU A 113 -13.60 10.68 7.05
CA LEU A 113 -12.71 11.31 8.03
C LEU A 113 -12.97 10.72 9.41
N LYS A 114 -11.90 10.43 10.15
CA LYS A 114 -11.95 10.02 11.55
C LYS A 114 -11.10 10.97 12.37
N VAL A 115 -11.70 11.60 13.38
CA VAL A 115 -11.04 12.52 14.31
C VAL A 115 -11.09 11.90 15.70
N ILE A 116 -9.95 11.85 16.38
CA ILE A 116 -9.83 11.30 17.73
C ILE A 116 -9.41 12.44 18.66
N HIS A 117 -10.25 12.77 19.63
CA HIS A 117 -9.97 13.76 20.66
C HIS A 117 -9.69 13.06 21.99
N LYS A 118 -8.59 13.44 22.65
CA LYS A 118 -8.15 12.88 23.94
C LYS A 118 -8.34 13.93 25.03
N GLU A 119 -9.22 13.65 25.99
CA GLU A 119 -9.44 14.51 27.16
C GLU A 119 -8.48 14.10 28.30
N THR A 120 -7.66 15.04 28.77
CA THR A 120 -6.51 14.77 29.66
C THR A 120 -6.87 14.40 31.10
N LYS A 121 -8.11 14.62 31.55
CA LYS A 121 -8.50 14.41 32.96
C LYS A 121 -8.98 12.98 33.30
N THR A 122 -9.43 12.17 32.32
CA THR A 122 -10.03 10.84 32.58
C THR A 122 -9.66 9.75 31.56
N SER A 123 -8.62 9.94 30.73
CA SER A 123 -8.27 9.04 29.61
C SER A 123 -9.44 8.73 28.66
N LYS A 124 -10.42 9.64 28.58
CA LYS A 124 -11.55 9.49 27.69
C LYS A 124 -11.11 9.83 26.27
N LEU A 125 -11.36 8.90 25.35
CA LEU A 125 -11.16 9.07 23.92
C LEU A 125 -12.52 9.24 23.26
N THR A 126 -12.71 10.37 22.58
CA THR A 126 -13.92 10.64 21.81
C THR A 126 -13.55 10.55 20.33
N GLU A 127 -14.15 9.58 19.64
CA GLU A 127 -14.04 9.41 18.19
C GLU A 127 -15.20 10.12 17.49
N ILE A 128 -14.88 10.91 16.47
CA ILE A 128 -15.84 11.54 15.57
C ILE A 128 -15.56 10.99 14.17
N SER A 129 -16.51 10.22 13.65
CA SER A 129 -16.42 9.61 12.31
C SER A 129 -17.41 10.30 11.37
N TYR A 130 -16.92 10.72 10.20
CA TYR A 130 -17.68 11.34 9.13
C TYR A 130 -17.55 10.53 7.84
N GLU A 131 -18.69 10.23 7.22
CA GLU A 131 -18.77 9.66 5.88
C GLU A 131 -19.86 10.39 5.10
N GLY A 132 -19.49 11.09 4.04
CA GLY A 132 -20.43 11.85 3.21
C GLY A 132 -19.76 12.80 2.22
N GLY A 133 -20.56 13.65 1.58
CA GLY A 133 -20.11 14.65 0.60
C GLY A 133 -19.36 15.84 1.21
N ILE A 134 -19.04 16.86 0.41
CA ILE A 134 -18.37 18.07 0.90
C ILE A 134 -19.30 18.91 1.79
N GLU A 135 -20.61 18.85 1.54
CA GLU A 135 -21.63 19.67 2.18
C GLU A 135 -21.74 19.40 3.69
N GLY A 136 -21.42 18.17 4.13
CA GLY A 136 -21.48 17.78 5.53
C GLY A 136 -20.22 18.09 6.34
N LEU A 137 -19.15 18.58 5.71
CA LEU A 137 -17.90 18.93 6.42
C LEU A 137 -18.11 20.06 7.44
N TYR A 138 -19.00 20.99 7.17
CA TYR A 138 -19.35 22.05 8.12
C TYR A 138 -19.93 21.47 9.42
N LYS A 139 -20.76 20.42 9.33
CA LYS A 139 -21.31 19.71 10.51
C LYS A 139 -20.22 18.97 11.29
N LEU A 140 -19.21 18.45 10.60
CA LEU A 140 -18.03 17.85 11.24
C LEU A 140 -17.26 18.92 12.04
N GLN A 141 -17.03 20.10 11.47
CA GLN A 141 -16.41 21.23 12.16
C GLN A 141 -17.19 21.63 13.42
N GLU A 142 -18.52 21.78 13.31
CA GLU A 142 -19.38 22.07 14.48
C GLU A 142 -19.26 21.00 15.57
N SER A 143 -19.21 19.72 15.19
CA SER A 143 -19.08 18.60 16.12
C SER A 143 -17.73 18.60 16.84
N ILE A 144 -16.65 18.90 16.12
CA ILE A 144 -15.29 19.04 16.69
C ILE A 144 -15.26 20.21 17.67
N ASN A 145 -15.75 21.37 17.25
CA ASN A 145 -15.77 22.58 18.09
C ASN A 145 -16.57 22.38 19.37
N LYS A 146 -17.71 21.70 19.30
CA LYS A 146 -18.55 21.37 20.46
C LYS A 146 -17.83 20.48 21.48
N ILE A 147 -17.04 19.52 21.00
CA ILE A 147 -16.26 18.64 21.89
C ILE A 147 -15.08 19.41 22.48
N ALA A 148 -14.37 20.19 21.66
CA ALA A 148 -13.23 21.00 22.10
C ALA A 148 -13.62 22.10 23.11
N SER A 149 -14.77 22.77 22.95
CA SER A 149 -15.23 23.79 23.89
C SER A 149 -15.67 23.17 25.24
N LYS A 150 -16.32 22.00 25.20
CA LYS A 150 -16.73 21.28 26.42
C LYS A 150 -15.55 20.85 27.29
N SER A 151 -14.38 20.62 26.71
CA SER A 151 -13.14 20.36 27.45
C SER A 151 -12.57 21.61 28.14
N ILE A 152 -12.85 22.82 27.66
CA ILE A 152 -12.35 24.09 28.22
C ILE A 152 -13.23 24.56 29.38
N ASP A 153 -14.55 24.37 29.31
CA ASP A 153 -15.49 24.77 30.37
C ASP A 153 -15.48 23.86 31.62
N ASN A 154 -14.70 22.78 31.61
CA ASN A 154 -14.51 21.87 32.76
C ASN A 154 -13.10 22.01 33.39
N GLU A 155 -12.41 23.13 33.17
CA GLU A 155 -11.27 23.59 33.96
C GLU A 155 -11.70 24.53 35.10
#